data_AF-A0A844B1L6-F1
#
_entry.id   AF-A0A844B1L6-F1
#
_cell.length_a   1.000
_cell.length_b   1.000
_cell.length_c   1.000
_cell.angle_alpha   90.00
_cell.angle_beta   90.00
_cell.angle_gamma   90.00
#
_symmetry.space_group_name_H-M   'P 1'
#
loop_
_entity.id
_entity.type
_entity.pdbx_description
1 polymer ?
#
loop_
_entity_poly.entity_id
_entity_poly.type
_entity_poly.pdbx_seq_one_letter_code
_entity_poly.pdbx_strand_id
1 'polypeptide(L)'
;MLTVLSILTSVIAVLYLSDQDAKRRRVFRLPPMEPRYSTAWLWVICLAPGLVLALLSTFSSWLIWFGTASCLGWLLVSLPPGCFIDWLARLDAAGQRLEDRISGKG
;
A
#
# COMPACT_ATOMS: atom_id res chain seq x y z
N MET A 1 1.02 -0.27 19.10
CA MET A 1 0.18 -1.12 18.22
C MET A 1 -0.66 -0.30 17.25
N LEU A 2 -1.51 0.62 17.73
CA LEU A 2 -2.38 1.46 16.88
C LEU A 2 -1.61 2.22 15.78
N THR A 3 -0.50 2.88 16.11
CA THR A 3 0.32 3.64 15.16
C THR A 3 0.86 2.79 14.01
N VAL A 4 1.31 1.57 14.32
CA VAL A 4 1.85 0.64 13.31
C VAL A 4 0.75 0.21 12.36
N LEU A 5 -0.43 -0.14 12.87
CA LEU A 5 -1.59 -0.50 12.06
C LEU A 5 -2.06 0.66 11.17
N SER A 6 -2.09 1.88 11.71
CA SER A 6 -2.42 3.09 10.95
C SER A 6 -1.43 3.32 9.82
N ILE A 7 -0.12 3.20 10.10
CA ILE A 7 0.93 3.34 9.09
C ILE A 7 0.77 2.27 8.00
N LEU A 8 0.65 0.99 8.38
CA LEU A 8 0.49 -0.11 7.42
C LEU A 8 -0.73 0.10 6.53
N THR A 9 -1.87 0.50 7.11
CA THR A 9 -3.09 0.77 6.36
C THR A 9 -2.88 1.89 5.35
N SER A 10 -2.27 3.01 5.76
CA SER A 10 -1.95 4.12 4.87
C SER A 10 -0.96 3.72 3.77
N VAL A 11 0.09 2.96 4.11
CA VAL A 11 1.11 2.48 3.15
C VAL A 11 0.44 1.64 2.06
N ILE A 12 -0.37 0.67 2.44
CA ILE A 12 -1.03 -0.24 1.49
C ILE A 12 -1.99 0.54 0.58
N ALA A 13 -2.78 1.46 1.14
CA ALA A 13 -3.70 2.28 0.37
C ALA A 13 -2.97 3.18 -0.65
N VAL A 14 -1.86 3.78 -0.24
CA VAL A 14 -1.01 4.63 -1.09
C VAL A 14 -0.36 3.83 -2.21
N LEU A 15 0.20 2.65 -1.91
CA LEU A 15 0.79 1.78 -2.92
C LEU A 15 -0.25 1.35 -3.95
N TYR A 16 -1.44 0.99 -3.50
CA TYR A 16 -2.54 0.61 -4.37
C TYR A 16 -3.04 1.78 -5.24
N LEU A 17 -3.17 2.99 -4.67
CA LEU A 17 -3.48 4.22 -5.41
C LEU A 17 -2.43 4.52 -6.49
N SER A 18 -1.15 4.35 -6.15
CA SER A 18 -0.04 4.63 -7.07
C SER A 18 -0.02 3.71 -8.28
N ASP A 19 -0.57 2.50 -8.12
CA ASP A 19 -0.67 1.51 -9.17
C ASP A 19 -1.85 1.78 -10.12
N GLN A 20 -2.91 2.41 -9.64
CA GLN A 20 -4.06 2.82 -10.45
C GLN A 20 -3.84 4.13 -11.22
N ASP A 21 -2.78 4.88 -10.92
CA ASP A 21 -2.57 6.20 -11.52
C ASP A 21 -2.37 6.10 -13.05
N ALA A 22 -3.40 6.52 -13.79
CA ALA A 22 -3.42 6.51 -15.25
C ALA A 22 -2.26 7.31 -15.86
N LYS A 23 -1.81 8.39 -15.20
CA LYS A 23 -0.70 9.21 -15.70
C LYS A 23 0.61 8.42 -15.65
N ARG A 24 0.89 7.76 -14.51
CA ARG A 24 2.10 6.95 -14.37
C ARG A 24 2.08 5.78 -15.34
N ARG A 25 0.96 5.07 -15.44
CA ARG A 25 0.84 3.91 -16.35
C ARG A 25 1.02 4.27 -17.83
N ARG A 26 0.56 5.45 -18.25
CA ARG A 26 0.82 5.99 -19.60
C ARG A 26 2.30 6.26 -19.85
N VAL A 27 3.00 6.89 -18.91
CA VAL A 27 4.44 7.19 -19.01
C VAL A 27 5.25 5.89 -19.10
N PHE A 28 4.87 4.87 -18.34
CA PHE A 28 5.52 3.56 -18.32
C PHE A 28 5.00 2.58 -19.39
N ARG A 29 4.11 3.03 -20.30
CA ARG A 29 3.51 2.21 -21.38
C ARG A 29 2.85 0.90 -20.89
N LEU A 30 2.26 0.92 -19.70
CA LEU A 30 1.55 -0.22 -19.13
C LEU A 30 0.10 -0.28 -19.67
N PRO A 31 -0.48 -1.49 -19.85
CA PRO A 31 -1.85 -1.66 -20.34
C PRO A 31 -2.85 -1.07 -19.34
N PRO A 32 -3.91 -0.36 -19.76
CA PRO A 32 -4.87 0.30 -18.85
C PRO A 32 -5.44 -0.69 -17.83
N MET A 33 -5.63 -0.22 -16.59
CA MET A 33 -6.13 -1.01 -15.47
C MET A 33 -7.47 -0.41 -15.08
N GLU A 34 -8.48 -1.27 -15.01
CA GLU A 34 -9.76 -0.88 -14.48
C GLU A 34 -9.67 -0.84 -12.95
N PRO A 35 -10.00 0.29 -12.32
CA PRO A 35 -9.92 0.41 -10.88
C PRO A 35 -10.98 -0.48 -10.23
N ARG A 36 -10.55 -1.52 -9.49
CA ARG A 36 -11.46 -2.40 -8.72
C ARG A 36 -12.18 -1.66 -7.59
N TYR A 37 -11.59 -0.59 -7.08
CA TYR A 37 -12.12 0.24 -6.01
C TYR A 37 -12.07 1.71 -6.41
N SER A 38 -13.06 2.48 -5.95
CA SER A 38 -13.09 3.92 -6.20
C SER A 38 -11.87 4.62 -5.59
N THR A 39 -11.20 5.44 -6.39
CA THR A 39 -10.04 6.25 -5.99
C THR A 39 -10.36 7.12 -4.77
N ALA A 40 -11.57 7.67 -4.67
CA ALA A 40 -11.99 8.48 -3.54
C ALA A 40 -11.97 7.69 -2.22
N TRP A 41 -12.48 6.46 -2.22
CA TRP A 41 -12.48 5.60 -1.03
C TRP A 41 -11.07 5.23 -0.59
N LEU A 42 -10.17 4.99 -1.55
CA LEU A 42 -8.77 4.71 -1.24
C LEU A 42 -8.05 5.90 -0.59
N TRP A 43 -8.35 7.13 -1.02
CA TRP A 43 -7.83 8.34 -0.37
C TRP A 43 -8.35 8.49 1.06
N VAL A 44 -9.62 8.17 1.29
CA VAL A 44 -10.19 8.15 2.65
C VAL A 44 -9.46 7.12 3.50
N ILE A 45 -9.26 5.89 3.02
CA ILE A 45 -8.54 4.84 3.76
C ILE A 45 -7.08 5.23 4.00
N CYS A 46 -6.46 5.95 3.06
CA CYS A 46 -5.10 6.45 3.20
C CYS A 46 -4.97 7.49 4.32
N LEU A 47 -5.90 8.46 4.39
CA LEU A 47 -5.78 9.64 5.26
C LEU A 47 -6.52 9.51 6.59
N ALA A 48 -7.59 8.72 6.65
CA ALA A 48 -8.39 8.50 7.86
C ALA A 48 -7.55 8.01 9.06
N PRO A 49 -6.57 7.10 8.91
CA PRO A 49 -5.73 6.67 10.03
C PRO A 49 -4.95 7.80 10.68
N GLY A 50 -4.54 8.81 9.89
CA GLY A 50 -3.89 10.01 10.42
C GLY A 50 -4.82 10.87 11.27
N LEU A 51 -6.08 11.02 10.84
CA LEU A 51 -7.10 11.73 11.62
C LEU A 51 -7.44 10.99 12.92
N VAL A 52 -7.56 9.66 12.86
CA VAL A 52 -7.77 8.81 14.03
C VAL A 52 -6.62 8.94 15.02
N LEU A 53 -5.37 8.96 14.55
CA LEU A 53 -4.21 9.18 15.41
C LEU A 53 -4.19 10.59 16.02
N ALA A 54 -4.57 11.61 15.26
CA ALA A 54 -4.64 12.98 15.76
C ALA A 54 -5.65 13.14 16.91
N LEU A 55 -6.77 12.42 16.86
CA LEU A 55 -7.86 12.53 17.83
C LEU A 55 -7.73 11.58 19.02
N LEU A 56 -7.19 10.37 18.82
CA LEU A 56 -7.23 9.29 19.82
C LEU A 56 -5.85 8.89 20.37
N SER A 57 -4.76 9.50 19.89
CA SER A 57 -3.40 9.11 20.29
C SER A 57 -2.51 10.29 20.67
N THR A 58 -1.28 9.99 21.12
CA THR A 58 -0.31 11.03 21.46
C THR A 58 0.13 11.82 20.24
N PHE A 59 0.47 13.10 20.43
CA PHE A 59 0.99 13.96 19.38
C PHE A 59 2.21 13.36 18.66
N SER A 60 3.09 12.66 19.40
CA SER A 60 4.23 11.94 18.84
C SER A 60 3.80 10.85 17.85
N SER A 61 2.72 10.10 18.12
CA SER A 61 2.21 9.08 17.20
C SER A 61 1.70 9.68 15.89
N TRP A 62 1.03 10.84 15.97
CA TRP A 62 0.59 11.57 14.79
C TRP A 62 1.76 12.11 13.95
N LEU A 63 2.78 12.69 14.60
CA LEU A 63 4.00 13.16 13.93
C LEU A 63 4.75 12.02 13.21
N ILE A 64 4.86 10.85 13.84
CA ILE A 64 5.50 9.67 13.23
C ILE A 64 4.73 9.25 11.97
N TRP A 65 3.40 9.19 12.04
CA TRP A 65 2.56 8.87 10.88
C TRP A 65 2.72 9.92 9.77
N PHE A 66 2.71 11.21 10.12
CA PHE A 66 2.86 12.30 9.16
C PHE A 66 4.22 12.27 8.45
N GLY A 67 5.31 12.09 9.21
CA GLY A 67 6.65 11.93 8.63
C GLY A 67 6.72 10.71 7.71
N THR A 68 6.13 9.58 8.12
CA THR A 68 6.08 8.37 7.29
C THR A 68 5.30 8.59 5.99
N ALA A 69 4.13 9.24 6.06
CA ALA A 69 3.33 9.59 4.89
C ALA A 69 4.08 10.50 3.91
N SER A 70 4.84 11.46 4.42
CA SER A 70 5.70 12.32 3.60
C SER A 70 6.83 11.54 2.91
N CYS A 71 7.53 10.67 3.65
CA CYS A 71 8.56 9.80 3.08
C CYS A 71 8.01 8.82 2.03
N LEU A 72 6.79 8.30 2.23
CA LEU A 72 6.13 7.42 1.26
C LEU A 72 5.88 8.12 -0.08
N GLY A 73 5.56 9.41 -0.08
CA GLY A 73 5.43 10.18 -1.32
C GLY A 73 6.72 10.17 -2.15
N TRP A 74 7.87 10.35 -1.50
CA TRP A 74 9.18 10.28 -2.16
C TRP A 74 9.55 8.86 -2.62
N LEU A 75 9.26 7.86 -1.79
CA LEU A 75 9.48 6.46 -2.14
C LEU A 75 8.66 6.08 -3.38
N LEU A 76 7.40 6.48 -3.44
CA LEU A 76 6.51 6.23 -4.57
C LEU A 76 7.05 6.78 -5.88
N VAL A 77 7.59 8.00 -5.88
CA VAL A 77 8.21 8.62 -7.06
C VAL A 77 9.34 7.75 -7.59
N SER A 78 10.08 7.09 -6.70
CA SER A 78 11.23 6.26 -7.04
C SER A 78 10.86 4.83 -7.49
N LEU A 79 9.66 4.36 -7.18
CA LEU A 79 9.21 3.00 -7.52
C LEU A 79 8.47 2.97 -8.87
N PRO A 80 8.75 1.99 -9.75
CA PRO A 80 7.96 1.81 -10.96
C PRO A 80 6.51 1.40 -10.63
N PRO A 81 5.51 1.85 -11.42
CA PRO A 81 4.14 1.34 -11.31
C PRO A 81 4.12 -0.17 -11.58
N GLY A 82 3.21 -0.91 -10.94
CA GLY A 82 3.13 -2.38 -11.00
C GLY A 82 3.94 -3.09 -9.92
N CYS A 83 4.99 -2.46 -9.39
CA CYS A 83 5.90 -3.10 -8.43
C CYS A 83 5.20 -3.70 -7.20
N PHE A 84 4.16 -3.03 -6.71
CA PHE A 84 3.42 -3.52 -5.54
C PHE A 84 2.56 -4.75 -5.87
N ILE A 85 1.82 -4.72 -6.98
CA ILE A 85 1.01 -5.87 -7.41
C ILE A 85 1.91 -7.06 -7.75
N ASP A 86 3.01 -6.82 -8.45
CA ASP A 86 4.00 -7.86 -8.78
C ASP A 86 4.59 -8.48 -7.51
N TRP A 87 4.89 -7.66 -6.49
CA TRP A 87 5.38 -8.14 -5.22
C TRP A 87 4.33 -8.98 -4.48
N LEU A 88 3.06 -8.55 -4.47
CA LEU A 88 1.97 -9.34 -3.89
C LEU A 88 1.78 -10.69 -4.60
N ALA A 89 1.82 -10.71 -5.93
CA ALA A 89 1.73 -11.94 -6.71
C ALA A 89 2.89 -12.91 -6.40
N ARG A 90 4.10 -12.38 -6.18
CA ARG A 90 5.25 -13.19 -5.75
C ARG A 90 5.09 -13.78 -4.36
N LEU A 91 4.48 -13.04 -3.42
CA LEU A 91 4.20 -13.56 -2.09
C LEU A 91 3.17 -14.69 -2.12
N ASP A 92 2.11 -14.54 -2.90
CA ASP A 92 1.09 -15.57 -3.08
C ASP A 92 1.71 -16.86 -3.67
N ALA A 93 2.49 -16.72 -4.74
CA ALA A 93 3.21 -17.84 -5.35
C ALA A 93 4.24 -18.49 -4.40
N ALA A 94 4.88 -17.71 -3.52
CA ALA A 94 5.78 -18.26 -2.50
C ALA A 94 5.01 -19.02 -1.41
N GLY A 95 3.83 -18.53 -1.02
CA GLY A 95 2.93 -19.20 -0.08
C GLY A 95 2.49 -20.58 -0.58
N GLN A 96 2.01 -20.65 -1.82
CA GLN A 96 1.59 -21.90 -2.46
C GLN A 96 2.71 -22.96 -2.48
N ARG A 97 3.95 -22.55 -2.81
CA ARG A 97 5.11 -23.46 -2.81
C ARG A 97 5.44 -24.03 -1.42
N LEU A 98 5.18 -23.27 -0.36
CA LEU A 98 5.41 -23.74 1.00
C LEU A 98 4.33 -24.75 1.40
N GLU A 99 3.08 -24.50 1.04
CA GLU A 99 1.96 -25.39 1.29
C GLU A 99 2.12 -26.73 0.56
N ASP A 100 2.53 -26.72 -0.71
CA ASP A 100 2.85 -27.93 -1.49
C ASP A 100 3.96 -28.76 -0.83
N ARG A 101 4.99 -28.12 -0.26
CA ARG A 101 6.10 -28.80 0.42
C ARG A 101 5.70 -29.41 1.76
N ILE A 102 4.69 -28.85 2.42
CA ILE A 102 4.16 -29.36 3.68
C ILE A 102 3.23 -30.55 3.39
N SER A 103 2.34 -30.43 2.39
CA SER A 103 1.43 -31.51 1.96
C SER A 103 2.16 -32.70 1.34
N GLY A 104 3.21 -32.48 0.56
CA GLY A 104 4.00 -33.57 -0.07
C GLY A 104 4.92 -34.34 0.89
N LYS A 105 4.91 -34.02 2.19
CA LYS A 105 5.67 -34.72 3.24
C LYS A 105 4.83 -35.65 4.12
N GLY A 106 3.53 -35.79 3.85
CA GLY A 106 2.64 -36.77 4.49
C GLY A 106 2.54 -38.06 3.69
#